data_AF-A0A2T0T8U8-F1
#
_entry.id   AF-A0A2T0T8U8-F1
#
_cell.length_a   1.000
_cell.length_b   1.000
_cell.length_c   1.000
_cell.angle_alpha   90.00
_cell.angle_beta   90.00
_cell.angle_gamma   90.00
#
_symmetry.space_group_name_H-M   'P 1'
#
loop_
_entity.id
_entity.type
_entity.pdbx_description
1 polymer ?
#
loop_
_entity_poly.entity_id
_entity_poly.type
_entity_poly.pdbx_seq_one_letter_code
_entity_poly.pdbx_strand_id
1 'polypeptide(L)'
;MSRVVKVWVATTLMASGGLVHAASWQRWAGACPWRGNQETRSCETRMDHLYDFLPPQEPWLPAGAAAQLAGASLLVLAIALLPLPWALTGRRPGLPSVAALLATVLSVTDVGLAALRSGLEGTVVSPVGSNVTIWCWLLLPPLLFAGVAVFARGWASGAAAVLLILASPLVAFFSYAIGPWDAQPWWEAISGLLTGAAGAFVLAEAIRRPARRRDAQVEPTVVSGPRTLP
;
A
#
# COMPACT_ATOMS: atom_id res chain seq x y z
N MET A 1 -21.65 -1.33 3.18
CA MET A 1 -20.92 -0.43 2.26
C MET A 1 -21.00 -0.96 0.85
N SER A 2 -20.99 -0.11 -0.18
CA SER A 2 -21.19 -0.58 -1.56
C SER A 2 -19.98 -1.41 -2.01
N ARG A 3 -20.25 -2.53 -2.70
CA ARG A 3 -19.21 -3.36 -3.33
C ARG A 3 -18.32 -2.53 -4.26
N VAL A 4 -18.89 -1.49 -4.87
CA VAL A 4 -18.21 -0.53 -5.74
C VAL A 4 -16.99 0.08 -5.07
N VAL A 5 -17.10 0.53 -3.81
CA VAL A 5 -15.96 1.12 -3.08
C VAL A 5 -14.83 0.12 -2.88
N LYS A 6 -15.16 -1.14 -2.52
CA LYS A 6 -14.14 -2.19 -2.35
C LYS A 6 -13.45 -2.54 -3.66
N VAL A 7 -14.22 -2.69 -4.74
CA VAL A 7 -13.68 -2.96 -6.08
C VAL A 7 -12.74 -1.84 -6.49
N TRP A 8 -13.16 -0.59 -6.33
CA TRP A 8 -12.33 0.57 -6.67
C TRP A 8 -11.04 0.61 -5.85
N VAL A 9 -11.10 0.44 -4.53
CA VAL A 9 -9.89 0.36 -3.67
C VAL A 9 -8.97 -0.75 -4.14
N ALA A 10 -9.52 -1.94 -4.40
CA ALA A 10 -8.74 -3.08 -4.85
C ALA A 10 -8.01 -2.80 -6.16
N THR A 11 -8.71 -2.29 -7.17
CA THR A 11 -8.12 -1.99 -8.48
C THR A 11 -7.06 -0.91 -8.38
N THR A 12 -7.29 0.13 -7.58
CA THR A 12 -6.33 1.22 -7.40
C THR A 12 -5.08 0.76 -6.65
N LEU A 13 -5.22 -0.09 -5.61
CA LEU A 13 -4.07 -0.71 -4.94
C LEU A 13 -3.26 -1.62 -5.88
N MET A 14 -3.94 -2.45 -6.68
CA MET A 14 -3.28 -3.31 -7.67
C MET A 14 -2.54 -2.50 -8.74
N ALA A 15 -3.13 -1.39 -9.21
CA ALA A 15 -2.48 -0.49 -10.15
C ALA A 15 -1.24 0.19 -9.53
N SER A 16 -1.35 0.72 -8.31
CA SER A 16 -0.21 1.29 -7.58
C SER A 16 0.91 0.26 -7.39
N GLY A 17 0.59 -0.94 -6.90
CA GLY A 17 1.55 -2.02 -6.70
C GLY A 17 2.24 -2.45 -8.01
N GLY A 18 1.48 -2.55 -9.10
CA GLY A 18 2.02 -2.85 -10.43
C GLY A 18 2.97 -1.76 -10.95
N LEU A 19 2.63 -0.49 -10.74
CA LEU A 19 3.47 0.64 -11.16
C LEU A 19 4.82 0.68 -10.43
N VAL A 20 4.86 0.50 -9.11
CA VAL A 20 6.13 0.49 -8.36
C VAL A 20 6.94 -0.77 -8.67
N HIS A 21 6.27 -1.91 -8.90
CA HIS A 21 6.94 -3.11 -9.38
C HIS A 21 7.60 -2.88 -10.75
N ALA A 22 6.91 -2.24 -11.68
CA ALA A 22 7.46 -1.88 -12.99
C ALA A 22 8.63 -0.89 -12.89
N ALA A 23 8.53 0.11 -11.99
CA ALA A 23 9.62 1.04 -11.70
C ALA A 23 10.89 0.31 -11.22
N SER A 24 10.72 -0.57 -10.23
CA SER A 24 11.79 -1.39 -9.68
C SER A 24 12.37 -2.34 -10.75
N TRP A 25 11.53 -2.93 -11.59
CA TRP A 25 11.98 -3.75 -12.71
C TRP A 25 12.86 -3.00 -13.69
N GLN A 26 12.48 -1.77 -14.07
CA GLN A 26 13.31 -0.93 -14.95
C GLN A 26 14.67 -0.58 -14.33
N ARG A 27 14.74 -0.42 -13.01
CA ARG A 27 15.99 -0.19 -12.30
C ARG A 27 16.88 -1.44 -12.28
N TRP A 28 16.34 -2.59 -11.93
CA TRP A 28 17.14 -3.75 -11.52
C TRP A 28 17.32 -4.82 -12.59
N ALA A 29 16.34 -5.08 -13.46
CA ALA A 29 16.30 -6.31 -14.26
C ALA A 29 17.49 -6.52 -15.21
N GLY A 30 18.13 -5.44 -15.66
CA GLY A 30 19.32 -5.50 -16.53
C GLY A 30 20.66 -5.54 -15.81
N ALA A 31 20.69 -5.41 -14.47
CA ALA A 31 21.91 -5.23 -13.70
C ALA A 31 22.02 -6.15 -12.48
N CYS A 32 20.91 -6.39 -11.80
CA CYS A 32 20.79 -7.25 -10.63
C CYS A 32 19.91 -8.46 -10.95
N PRO A 33 20.40 -9.69 -10.78
CA PRO A 33 19.56 -10.86 -11.01
C PRO A 33 18.46 -10.95 -9.94
N TRP A 34 17.24 -11.34 -10.35
CA TRP A 34 16.13 -11.59 -9.41
C TRP A 34 16.39 -12.81 -8.51
N ARG A 35 17.14 -13.80 -9.03
CA ARG A 35 17.58 -15.01 -8.31
C ARG A 35 19.06 -15.23 -8.52
N GLY A 36 19.73 -15.75 -7.50
CA GLY A 36 21.15 -16.09 -7.55
C GLY A 36 22.01 -15.01 -6.90
N ASN A 37 23.28 -14.97 -7.29
CA ASN A 37 24.25 -14.07 -6.67
C ASN A 37 24.00 -12.61 -7.06
N GLN A 38 23.71 -11.76 -6.07
CA GLN A 38 23.57 -10.32 -6.27
C GLN A 38 24.91 -9.58 -6.11
N GLU A 39 25.96 -10.23 -5.64
CA GLU A 39 27.34 -9.70 -5.54
C GLU A 39 28.03 -9.76 -6.90
N THR A 40 27.49 -9.00 -7.85
CA THR A 40 28.06 -8.80 -9.17
C THR A 40 28.34 -7.33 -9.35
N ARG A 41 29.45 -6.99 -10.02
CA ARG A 41 29.86 -5.60 -10.24
C ARG A 41 28.75 -4.74 -10.87
N SER A 42 27.95 -5.31 -11.78
CA SER A 42 26.82 -4.61 -12.40
C SER A 42 25.71 -4.30 -11.40
N CYS A 43 25.44 -5.20 -10.47
CA CYS A 43 24.42 -5.02 -9.44
C CYS A 43 24.91 -4.04 -8.37
N GLU A 44 26.14 -4.18 -7.89
CA GLU A 44 26.78 -3.24 -6.96
C GLU A 44 26.74 -1.80 -7.50
N THR A 45 27.09 -1.62 -8.78
CA THR A 45 27.00 -0.29 -9.42
C THR A 45 25.58 0.27 -9.39
N ARG A 46 24.55 -0.59 -9.51
CA ARG A 46 23.14 -0.17 -9.51
C ARG A 46 22.57 0.04 -8.10
N MET A 47 23.23 -0.51 -7.08
CA MET A 47 22.86 -0.40 -5.67
C MET A 47 23.38 0.90 -5.02
N ASP A 48 24.21 1.64 -5.74
CA ASP A 48 24.62 3.00 -5.39
C ASP A 48 23.42 3.96 -5.32
N HIS A 49 23.44 4.90 -4.36
CA HIS A 49 22.41 5.94 -4.19
C HIS A 49 22.13 6.74 -5.47
N LEU A 50 23.10 6.82 -6.40
CA LEU A 50 22.93 7.43 -7.72
C LEU A 50 21.81 6.79 -8.54
N TYR A 51 21.25 5.63 -8.20
CA TYR A 51 20.12 5.04 -8.92
C TYR A 51 18.81 5.07 -8.13
N ASP A 52 18.76 5.74 -6.98
CA ASP A 52 17.55 5.89 -6.18
C ASP A 52 16.53 6.81 -6.85
N PHE A 53 15.26 6.42 -6.74
CA PHE A 53 14.16 7.13 -7.40
C PHE A 53 13.00 7.51 -6.47
N LEU A 54 13.10 7.26 -5.15
CA LEU A 54 12.01 7.47 -4.18
C LEU A 54 12.45 7.92 -2.77
N PRO A 55 12.12 9.16 -2.39
CA PRO A 55 12.29 10.33 -3.24
C PRO A 55 13.79 10.57 -3.44
N PRO A 56 14.21 10.96 -4.66
CA PRO A 56 15.61 11.30 -4.87
C PRO A 56 15.97 12.53 -4.03
N GLN A 57 16.99 12.40 -3.20
CA GLN A 57 17.50 13.51 -2.36
C GLN A 57 18.82 14.08 -2.88
N GLU A 58 19.50 13.31 -3.74
CA GLU A 58 20.78 13.64 -4.33
C GLU A 58 20.70 13.48 -5.86
N PRO A 59 21.60 14.10 -6.64
CA PRO A 59 21.65 13.90 -8.08
C PRO A 59 21.70 12.40 -8.43
N TRP A 60 20.81 11.93 -9.30
CA TRP A 60 20.73 10.51 -9.68
C TRP A 60 20.89 10.33 -11.20
N LEU A 61 21.15 9.10 -11.61
CA LEU A 61 21.21 8.61 -12.97
C LEU A 61 19.87 7.97 -13.35
N PRO A 62 19.16 8.49 -14.36
CA PRO A 62 17.85 7.97 -14.73
C PRO A 62 17.94 6.51 -15.22
N ALA A 63 17.16 5.63 -14.60
CA ALA A 63 16.96 4.26 -15.05
C ALA A 63 15.64 4.16 -15.84
N GLY A 64 15.66 4.58 -17.11
CA GLY A 64 14.46 4.63 -17.95
C GLY A 64 13.40 5.57 -17.37
N ALA A 65 12.19 5.06 -17.18
CA ALA A 65 11.03 5.78 -16.64
C ALA A 65 10.75 5.46 -15.16
N ALA A 66 11.71 4.85 -14.44
CA ALA A 66 11.49 4.33 -13.09
C ALA A 66 10.94 5.40 -12.12
N ALA A 67 11.56 6.59 -12.07
CA ALA A 67 11.10 7.68 -11.20
C ALA A 67 9.66 8.14 -11.52
N GLN A 68 9.29 8.18 -12.80
CA GLN A 68 7.95 8.58 -13.23
C GLN A 68 6.90 7.53 -12.82
N LEU A 69 7.21 6.25 -13.03
CA LEU A 69 6.35 5.12 -12.64
C LEU A 69 6.19 5.05 -11.12
N ALA A 70 7.25 5.31 -10.37
CA ALA A 70 7.24 5.35 -8.92
C ALA A 70 6.42 6.51 -8.36
N GLY A 71 6.64 7.72 -8.88
CA GLY A 71 5.83 8.89 -8.53
C GLY A 71 4.35 8.67 -8.84
N ALA A 72 4.04 8.14 -10.04
CA ALA A 72 2.68 7.77 -10.41
C ALA A 72 2.08 6.70 -9.47
N SER A 73 2.86 5.68 -9.09
CA SER A 73 2.43 4.68 -8.12
C SER A 73 2.00 5.29 -6.78
N LEU A 74 2.78 6.24 -6.25
CA LEU A 74 2.46 6.93 -4.99
C LEU A 74 1.19 7.80 -5.11
N LEU A 75 1.01 8.49 -6.23
CA LEU A 75 -0.21 9.28 -6.48
C LEU A 75 -1.44 8.37 -6.56
N VAL A 76 -1.34 7.22 -7.24
CA VAL A 76 -2.39 6.21 -7.29
C VAL A 76 -2.65 5.61 -5.90
N LEU A 77 -1.60 5.37 -5.09
CA LEU A 77 -1.74 4.94 -3.70
C LEU A 77 -2.50 5.97 -2.86
N ALA A 78 -2.14 7.25 -2.94
CA ALA A 78 -2.81 8.34 -2.21
C ALA A 78 -4.32 8.38 -2.51
N ILE A 79 -4.68 8.17 -3.78
CA ILE A 79 -6.07 8.04 -4.22
C ILE A 79 -6.75 6.82 -3.57
N ALA A 80 -6.09 5.66 -3.55
CA ALA A 80 -6.61 4.44 -2.90
C ALA A 80 -6.83 4.62 -1.38
N LEU A 81 -5.95 5.37 -0.71
CA LEU A 81 -6.00 5.59 0.74
C LEU A 81 -7.28 6.27 1.19
N LEU A 82 -7.85 7.18 0.37
CA LEU A 82 -9.03 7.96 0.74
C LEU A 82 -10.20 7.06 1.17
N PRO A 83 -10.71 6.11 0.38
CA PRO A 83 -11.76 5.20 0.83
C PRO A 83 -11.27 3.97 1.61
N LEU A 84 -9.96 3.75 1.78
CA LEU A 84 -9.40 2.52 2.35
C LEU A 84 -9.90 2.21 3.77
N PRO A 85 -9.91 3.14 4.75
CA PRO A 85 -10.39 2.83 6.10
C PRO A 85 -11.84 2.36 6.10
N TRP A 86 -12.68 2.98 5.28
CA TRP A 86 -14.06 2.56 5.09
C TRP A 86 -14.13 1.17 4.45
N ALA A 87 -13.31 0.90 3.43
CA ALA A 87 -13.28 -0.37 2.69
C ALA A 87 -12.98 -1.56 3.61
N LEU A 88 -12.06 -1.38 4.55
CA LEU A 88 -11.58 -2.44 5.43
C LEU A 88 -12.35 -2.55 6.76
N THR A 89 -12.84 -1.44 7.32
CA THR A 89 -13.51 -1.44 8.63
C THR A 89 -15.04 -1.39 8.53
N GLY A 90 -15.58 -0.90 7.42
CA GLY A 90 -17.00 -0.61 7.24
C GLY A 90 -17.56 0.49 8.16
N ARG A 91 -16.69 1.21 8.88
CA ARG A 91 -17.03 2.29 9.81
C ARG A 91 -16.53 3.62 9.26
N ARG A 92 -17.15 4.72 9.70
CA ARG A 92 -16.62 6.06 9.45
C ARG A 92 -15.43 6.31 10.41
N PRO A 93 -14.30 6.83 9.92
CA PRO A 93 -13.19 7.22 10.78
C PRO A 93 -13.62 8.35 11.72
N GLY A 94 -13.16 8.32 12.97
CA GLY A 94 -13.28 9.46 13.87
C GLY A 94 -12.33 10.59 13.47
N LEU A 95 -12.52 11.78 14.05
CA LEU A 95 -11.67 12.95 13.79
C LEU A 95 -10.15 12.68 13.82
N PRO A 96 -9.57 11.99 14.82
CA PRO A 96 -8.13 11.74 14.82
C PRO A 96 -7.69 10.83 13.65
N SER A 97 -8.51 9.84 13.30
CA SER A 97 -8.24 8.97 12.15
C SER A 97 -8.37 9.71 10.81
N VAL A 98 -9.29 10.69 10.71
CA VAL A 98 -9.41 11.57 9.54
C VAL A 98 -8.17 12.44 9.41
N ALA A 99 -7.72 13.07 10.51
CA ALA A 99 -6.51 13.89 10.50
C ALA A 99 -5.27 13.07 10.10
N ALA A 100 -5.11 11.87 10.67
CA ALA A 100 -4.03 10.95 10.30
C ALA A 100 -4.11 10.53 8.83
N LEU A 101 -5.30 10.18 8.33
CA LEU A 101 -5.52 9.84 6.93
C LEU A 101 -5.14 10.99 6.01
N LEU A 102 -5.59 12.22 6.30
CA LEU A 102 -5.28 13.39 5.49
C LEU A 102 -3.78 13.69 5.49
N ALA A 103 -3.13 13.62 6.65
CA ALA A 103 -1.68 13.81 6.75
C ALA A 103 -0.91 12.75 5.95
N THR A 104 -1.33 11.48 5.99
CA THR A 104 -0.77 10.40 5.16
C THR A 104 -0.98 10.65 3.67
N VAL A 105 -2.19 11.05 3.26
CA VAL A 105 -2.51 11.31 1.84
C VAL A 105 -1.68 12.47 1.32
N LEU A 106 -1.57 13.56 2.09
CA LEU A 106 -0.79 14.73 1.72
C LEU A 106 0.70 14.41 1.62
N SER A 107 1.27 13.67 2.58
CA SER A 107 2.69 13.31 2.55
C SER A 107 3.02 12.38 1.39
N VAL A 108 2.21 11.34 1.15
CA VAL A 108 2.36 10.43 -0.01
C VAL A 108 2.22 11.20 -1.32
N THR A 109 1.29 12.14 -1.42
CA THR A 109 1.10 12.96 -2.62
C THR A 109 2.30 13.87 -2.89
N ASP A 110 2.82 14.54 -1.87
CA ASP A 110 3.96 15.45 -1.98
C ASP A 110 5.23 14.67 -2.41
N VAL A 111 5.51 13.52 -1.80
CA VAL A 111 6.61 12.62 -2.22
C VAL A 111 6.39 12.08 -3.63
N GLY A 112 5.17 11.65 -3.97
CA GLY A 112 4.83 11.13 -5.29
C GLY A 112 5.00 12.17 -6.39
N LEU A 113 4.59 13.41 -6.13
CA LEU A 113 4.75 14.52 -7.07
C LEU A 113 6.21 14.92 -7.22
N ALA A 114 6.97 14.97 -6.13
CA ALA A 114 8.41 15.22 -6.14
C ALA A 114 9.15 14.18 -7.00
N ALA A 115 8.87 12.88 -6.81
CA ALA A 115 9.46 11.80 -7.59
C ALA A 115 9.05 11.84 -9.09
N LEU A 116 7.78 12.16 -9.38
CA LEU A 116 7.29 12.28 -10.75
C LEU A 116 7.96 13.46 -11.48
N ARG A 117 8.00 14.64 -10.85
CA ARG A 117 8.65 15.84 -11.42
C ARG A 117 10.13 15.62 -11.61
N SER A 118 10.78 15.06 -10.60
CA SER A 118 12.16 14.59 -10.64
C SER A 118 12.42 13.75 -11.90
N GLY A 119 11.61 12.74 -12.14
CA GLY A 119 11.72 11.90 -13.34
C GLY A 119 11.43 12.61 -14.66
N LEU A 120 10.57 13.62 -14.69
CA LEU A 120 10.24 14.38 -15.91
C LEU A 120 11.30 15.44 -16.25
N GLU A 121 11.85 16.08 -15.22
CA GLU A 121 12.83 17.17 -15.36
C GLU A 121 14.27 16.64 -15.49
N GLY A 122 14.52 15.40 -15.03
CA GLY A 122 15.86 14.81 -15.01
C GLY A 122 16.77 15.43 -13.94
N THR A 123 16.21 16.22 -13.03
CA THR A 123 16.89 16.89 -11.92
C THR A 123 16.12 16.70 -10.63
N VAL A 124 16.81 16.77 -9.49
CA VAL A 124 16.20 16.59 -8.18
C VAL A 124 15.20 17.69 -7.86
N VAL A 125 13.95 17.28 -7.65
CA VAL A 125 12.86 18.12 -7.15
C VAL A 125 12.49 17.61 -5.76
N SER A 126 12.76 18.42 -4.74
CA SER A 126 12.40 18.09 -3.36
C SER A 126 10.89 18.21 -3.12
N PRO A 127 10.32 17.42 -2.19
CA PRO A 127 8.95 17.63 -1.71
C PRO A 127 8.75 19.03 -1.13
N VAL A 128 7.55 19.59 -1.27
CA VAL A 128 7.22 20.94 -0.80
C VAL A 128 7.39 21.08 0.70
N GLY A 129 6.98 20.07 1.48
CA GLY A 129 7.17 20.06 2.93
C GLY A 129 8.55 19.58 3.39
N SER A 130 9.51 19.39 2.47
CA SER A 130 10.90 19.03 2.76
C SER A 130 11.00 17.80 3.68
N ASN A 131 11.93 17.81 4.66
CA ASN A 131 12.18 16.72 5.59
C ASN A 131 10.96 16.32 6.41
N VAL A 132 10.07 17.27 6.72
CA VAL A 132 8.84 16.97 7.47
C VAL A 132 7.95 16.02 6.67
N THR A 133 7.79 16.27 5.36
CA THR A 133 7.05 15.37 4.47
C THR A 133 7.67 13.97 4.48
N ILE A 134 9.01 13.85 4.42
CA ILE A 134 9.70 12.56 4.43
C ILE A 134 9.40 11.76 5.70
N TRP A 135 9.51 12.39 6.87
CA TRP A 135 9.20 11.73 8.14
C TRP A 135 7.73 11.35 8.24
N CYS A 136 6.82 12.22 7.80
CA CYS A 136 5.39 11.92 7.74
C CYS A 136 5.08 10.77 6.78
N TRP A 137 5.71 10.72 5.61
CA TRP A 137 5.57 9.64 4.64
C TRP A 137 6.15 8.32 5.17
N LEU A 138 7.22 8.38 5.96
CA LEU A 138 7.83 7.20 6.56
C LEU A 138 6.95 6.60 7.68
N LEU A 139 6.43 7.46 8.57
CA LEU A 139 5.81 7.02 9.84
C LEU A 139 4.28 6.91 9.78
N LEU A 140 3.59 7.78 9.04
CA LEU A 140 2.13 7.83 9.10
C LEU A 140 1.43 6.67 8.37
N PRO A 141 1.86 6.22 7.17
CA PRO A 141 1.22 5.07 6.51
C PRO A 141 1.19 3.80 7.37
N PRO A 142 2.29 3.29 7.95
CA PRO A 142 2.24 2.07 8.75
C PRO A 142 1.37 2.23 10.01
N LEU A 143 1.36 3.40 10.65
CA LEU A 143 0.48 3.68 11.79
C LEU A 143 -1.00 3.67 11.38
N LEU A 144 -1.33 4.28 10.24
CA LEU A 144 -2.68 4.25 9.68
C LEU A 144 -3.12 2.81 9.39
N PHE A 145 -2.26 2.02 8.73
CA PHE A 145 -2.56 0.63 8.39
C PHE A 145 -2.68 -0.26 9.62
N ALA A 146 -1.84 -0.06 10.65
CA ALA A 146 -1.96 -0.75 11.93
C ALA A 146 -3.28 -0.43 12.63
N GLY A 147 -3.68 0.84 12.67
CA GLY A 147 -4.99 1.25 13.18
C GLY A 147 -6.13 0.59 12.41
N VAL A 148 -6.06 0.56 11.08
CA VAL A 148 -7.05 -0.12 10.24
C VAL A 148 -7.07 -1.64 10.49
N ALA A 149 -5.92 -2.27 10.69
CA ALA A 149 -5.82 -3.70 11.00
C ALA A 149 -6.53 -4.06 12.31
N VAL A 150 -6.37 -3.25 13.36
CA VAL A 150 -7.05 -3.44 14.66
C VAL A 150 -8.58 -3.38 14.52
N PHE A 151 -9.09 -2.53 13.63
CA PHE A 151 -10.53 -2.36 13.41
C PHE A 151 -11.07 -3.11 12.19
N ALA A 152 -10.25 -3.90 11.51
CA ALA A 152 -10.63 -4.64 10.32
C ALA A 152 -11.69 -5.70 10.65
N ARG A 153 -12.66 -5.88 9.75
CA ARG A 153 -13.72 -6.87 9.92
C ARG A 153 -13.52 -8.02 8.95
N GLY A 154 -13.02 -9.14 9.46
CA GLY A 154 -12.78 -10.34 8.68
C GLY A 154 -11.31 -10.50 8.32
N TRP A 155 -10.96 -11.75 8.02
CA TRP A 155 -9.57 -12.15 7.84
C TRP A 155 -8.92 -11.51 6.61
N ALA A 156 -9.67 -11.27 5.53
CA ALA A 156 -9.13 -10.73 4.29
C ALA A 156 -8.84 -9.23 4.43
N SER A 157 -9.72 -8.47 5.10
CA SER A 157 -9.43 -7.08 5.48
C SER A 157 -8.21 -6.97 6.40
N GLY A 158 -8.08 -7.88 7.38
CA GLY A 158 -6.90 -7.94 8.24
C GLY A 158 -5.62 -8.25 7.47
N ALA A 159 -5.65 -9.27 6.60
CA ALA A 159 -4.53 -9.62 5.73
C ALA A 159 -4.12 -8.46 4.81
N ALA A 160 -5.07 -7.77 4.20
CA ALA A 160 -4.79 -6.59 3.37
C ALA A 160 -4.08 -5.49 4.16
N ALA A 161 -4.55 -5.18 5.38
CA ALA A 161 -3.91 -4.18 6.23
C ALA A 161 -2.47 -4.57 6.62
N VAL A 162 -2.24 -5.84 6.99
CA VAL A 162 -0.90 -6.36 7.31
C VAL A 162 0.04 -6.27 6.10
N LEU A 163 -0.44 -6.66 4.91
CA LEU A 163 0.36 -6.54 3.69
C LEU A 163 0.73 -5.09 3.36
N LEU A 164 -0.17 -4.14 3.60
CA LEU A 164 0.13 -2.71 3.43
C LEU A 164 1.15 -2.19 4.46
N ILE A 165 1.14 -2.70 5.70
CA ILE A 165 2.21 -2.42 6.68
C ILE A 165 3.54 -2.94 6.16
N LEU A 166 3.58 -4.18 5.67
CA LEU A 166 4.80 -4.79 5.13
C LEU A 166 5.30 -4.10 3.86
N ALA A 167 4.40 -3.56 3.05
CA ALA A 167 4.72 -2.77 1.86
C ALA A 167 5.13 -1.32 2.17
N SER A 168 5.07 -0.89 3.44
CA SER A 168 5.26 0.52 3.79
C SER A 168 6.72 0.98 3.64
N PRO A 169 6.94 2.30 3.46
CA PRO A 169 8.29 2.87 3.41
C PRO A 169 9.12 2.59 4.66
N LEU A 170 8.48 2.39 5.82
CA LEU A 170 9.18 2.07 7.06
C LEU A 170 9.95 0.75 6.96
N VAL A 171 9.36 -0.27 6.33
CA VAL A 171 10.04 -1.55 6.14
C VAL A 171 11.17 -1.41 5.11
N ALA A 172 10.99 -0.57 4.09
CA ALA A 172 12.06 -0.21 3.15
C ALA A 172 13.25 0.43 3.87
N PHE A 173 12.99 1.42 4.72
CA PHE A 173 14.00 2.13 5.49
C PHE A 173 14.85 1.17 6.35
N PHE A 174 14.21 0.25 7.07
CA PHE A 174 14.96 -0.75 7.83
C PHE A 174 15.71 -1.75 6.94
N SER A 175 15.14 -2.12 5.79
CA SER A 175 15.81 -3.02 4.85
C SER A 175 17.08 -2.39 4.28
N TYR A 176 17.06 -1.09 4.00
CA TYR A 176 18.22 -0.33 3.53
C TYR A 176 19.24 -0.11 4.66
N ALA A 177 18.79 0.22 5.87
CA ALA A 177 19.68 0.47 7.01
C ALA A 177 20.51 -0.75 7.47
N ILE A 178 20.10 -1.97 7.12
CA ILE A 178 20.80 -3.21 7.50
C ILE A 178 21.77 -3.66 6.39
N GLY A 179 21.67 -3.09 5.18
CA GLY A 179 22.47 -3.47 4.03
C GLY A 179 23.89 -2.90 4.02
N PRO A 180 24.85 -3.54 3.33
CA PRO A 180 26.17 -2.96 3.08
C PRO A 180 26.15 -1.84 2.02
N TRP A 181 24.99 -1.55 1.43
CA TRP A 181 24.80 -0.65 0.30
C TRP A 181 23.58 0.25 0.51
N ASP A 182 23.57 1.40 -0.15
CA ASP A 182 22.53 2.44 -0.02
C ASP A 182 21.13 1.93 -0.43
N ALA A 183 21.08 1.02 -1.40
CA ALA A 183 19.83 0.40 -1.86
C ALA A 183 19.88 -1.14 -1.85
N GLN A 184 18.76 -1.75 -1.44
CA GLN A 184 18.54 -3.19 -1.56
C GLN A 184 17.79 -3.53 -2.86
N PRO A 185 18.32 -4.42 -3.72
CA PRO A 185 17.66 -4.82 -4.95
C PRO A 185 16.28 -5.40 -4.66
N TRP A 186 15.33 -5.10 -5.55
CA TRP A 186 14.02 -5.75 -5.59
C TRP A 186 13.09 -5.51 -4.39
N TRP A 187 13.52 -4.82 -3.33
CA TRP A 187 12.64 -4.53 -2.21
C TRP A 187 11.39 -3.75 -2.65
N GLU A 188 11.55 -2.74 -3.49
CA GLU A 188 10.41 -1.97 -4.04
C GLU A 188 9.51 -2.83 -4.94
N ALA A 189 10.09 -3.81 -5.63
CA ALA A 189 9.32 -4.78 -6.40
C ALA A 189 8.48 -5.67 -5.48
N ILE A 190 9.05 -6.09 -4.34
CA ILE A 190 8.35 -6.86 -3.30
C ILE A 190 7.27 -6.01 -2.65
N SER A 191 7.54 -4.75 -2.30
CA SER A 191 6.53 -3.85 -1.74
C SER A 191 5.36 -3.66 -2.71
N GLY A 192 5.64 -3.49 -4.01
CA GLY A 192 4.62 -3.45 -5.06
C GLY A 192 3.76 -4.72 -5.13
N LEU A 193 4.38 -5.89 -5.04
CA LEU A 193 3.65 -7.17 -4.98
C LEU A 193 2.77 -7.27 -3.73
N LEU A 194 3.26 -6.82 -2.57
CA LEU A 194 2.51 -6.80 -1.31
C LEU A 194 1.32 -5.83 -1.39
N THR A 195 1.50 -4.62 -1.95
CA THR A 195 0.41 -3.66 -2.19
C THR A 195 -0.64 -4.24 -3.16
N GLY A 196 -0.20 -4.88 -4.24
CA GLY A 196 -1.12 -5.53 -5.19
C GLY A 196 -1.88 -6.70 -4.57
N ALA A 197 -1.20 -7.52 -3.76
CA ALA A 197 -1.82 -8.61 -3.00
C ALA A 197 -2.85 -8.09 -1.99
N ALA A 198 -2.57 -6.97 -1.31
CA ALA A 198 -3.55 -6.33 -0.44
C ALA A 198 -4.82 -5.94 -1.22
N GLY A 199 -4.67 -5.37 -2.41
CA GLY A 199 -5.78 -5.11 -3.33
C GLY A 199 -6.57 -6.38 -3.69
N ALA A 200 -5.88 -7.49 -3.98
CA ALA A 200 -6.52 -8.77 -4.26
C ALA A 200 -7.36 -9.32 -3.08
N PHE A 201 -6.88 -9.16 -1.83
CA PHE A 201 -7.67 -9.54 -0.65
C PHE A 201 -8.93 -8.68 -0.49
N VAL A 202 -8.85 -7.37 -0.76
CA VAL A 202 -10.02 -6.48 -0.76
C VAL A 202 -11.02 -6.89 -1.85
N LEU A 203 -10.53 -7.24 -3.05
CA LEU A 203 -11.36 -7.72 -4.14
C LEU A 203 -12.08 -9.03 -3.80
N ALA A 204 -11.36 -9.97 -3.17
CA ALA A 204 -11.94 -11.23 -2.72
C ALA A 204 -13.11 -11.01 -1.75
N GLU A 205 -13.01 -10.04 -0.84
CA GLU A 205 -14.14 -9.67 0.02
C GLU A 205 -15.30 -9.02 -0.73
N ALA A 206 -15.03 -8.21 -1.76
CA ALA A 206 -16.08 -7.56 -2.55
C ALA A 206 -16.94 -8.59 -3.31
N ILE A 207 -16.31 -9.69 -3.77
CA ILE A 207 -16.93 -10.74 -4.57
C ILE A 207 -17.65 -11.77 -3.69
N ARG A 208 -17.17 -12.02 -2.46
CA ARG A 208 -17.81 -12.98 -1.55
C ARG A 208 -19.27 -12.61 -1.30
N ARG A 209 -20.17 -13.53 -1.65
CA ARG A 209 -21.59 -13.41 -1.31
C ARG A 209 -21.73 -13.50 0.22
N PRO A 210 -22.55 -12.67 0.86
CA PRO A 210 -22.92 -12.91 2.25
C PRO A 210 -23.46 -14.33 2.33
N ALA A 211 -22.87 -15.18 3.17
CA ALA A 211 -23.47 -16.47 3.46
C ALA A 211 -24.90 -16.18 3.93
N ARG A 212 -25.88 -16.71 3.19
CA ARG A 212 -27.31 -16.57 3.50
C ARG A 212 -27.46 -16.99 4.95
N ARG A 213 -27.75 -16.04 5.84
CA ARG A 213 -27.96 -16.30 7.26
C ARG A 213 -28.99 -17.43 7.34
N ARG A 214 -28.57 -18.60 7.79
CA ARG A 214 -29.40 -19.81 7.86
C ARG A 214 -30.31 -19.72 9.08
N ASP A 215 -31.07 -18.63 9.18
CA ASP A 215 -32.01 -18.34 10.27
C ASP A 215 -33.34 -17.89 9.64
N ALA A 216 -34.06 -18.84 9.05
CA ALA A 216 -35.49 -18.72 8.75
C ALA A 216 -36.10 -20.10 8.53
N GLN A 217 -35.86 -21.03 9.46
CA GLN A 217 -36.69 -22.24 9.63
C GLN A 217 -36.37 -22.91 10.98
N VAL A 218 -36.55 -22.16 12.07
CA VAL A 218 -36.97 -22.78 13.33
C VAL A 218 -38.36 -22.22 13.55
N GLU A 219 -39.32 -22.91 12.93
CA GLU A 219 -40.74 -22.72 13.18
C GLU A 219 -40.96 -22.90 14.70
N PRO A 220 -41.49 -21.91 15.43
CA PRO A 220 -41.83 -22.12 16.82
C PRO A 220 -42.94 -23.15 16.85
N THR A 221 -42.63 -24.37 17.30
CA THR A 221 -43.62 -25.36 17.70
C THR A 221 -44.52 -24.70 18.74
N VAL A 222 -45.70 -24.27 18.31
CA VAL A 222 -46.79 -23.83 19.17
C VAL A 222 -47.24 -25.07 19.94
N VAL A 223 -46.72 -25.24 21.15
CA VAL A 223 -47.27 -26.20 22.11
C VAL A 223 -48.56 -25.57 22.65
N SER A 224 -49.68 -25.89 22.02
CA SER A 224 -51.01 -25.63 22.54
C SER A 224 -51.21 -26.45 23.82
N GLY A 225 -51.00 -25.81 24.97
CA GLY A 225 -51.38 -26.39 26.26
C GLY A 225 -52.91 -26.42 26.42
N PRO A 226 -53.48 -27.48 27.06
CA PRO A 226 -54.90 -27.55 27.32
C PRO A 226 -55.31 -26.48 28.34
N ARG A 227 -56.19 -25.57 27.92
CA ARG A 227 -56.96 -24.68 28.81
C ARG A 227 -58.09 -25.51 29.43
N THR A 228 -57.95 -25.86 30.70
CA THR A 228 -59.09 -26.18 31.56
C THR A 228 -59.16 -25.12 32.65
N LEU A 229 -60.22 -24.32 32.58
CA LEU A 229 -60.68 -23.36 33.59
C LEU A 229 -62.01 -23.91 34.16
N PRO A 230 -62.48 -23.38 35.31
CA PRO A 230 -62.78 -24.08 36.56
C PRO A 230 -64.02 -24.97 36.57
#